data_AF-A0A543FUA9-F1
#
_entry.id   AF-A0A543FUA9-F1
#
_cell.length_a   1.000
_cell.length_b   1.000
_cell.length_c   1.000
_cell.angle_alpha   90.00
_cell.angle_beta   90.00
_cell.angle_gamma   90.00
#
_symmetry.space_group_name_H-M   'P 1'
#
loop_
_entity.id
_entity.type
_entity.pdbx_description
1 polymer ?
#
loop_
_entity_poly.entity_id
_entity_poly.type
_entity_poly.pdbx_seq_one_letter_code
_entity_poly.pdbx_strand_id
1 'polypeptide(L)'
;MPDTVPTLYEWCGGSPALHRLTDVFYEKVLADPLLEPIFRNMSPDHQDHVARWLGEVFRGPTDYTDQLGGYPAMLSHHIDLAITEQQRARWAQLIAESADEAGLPDDPEFRSAFVAYVEWGTRIAKANSEPGANPPTDYPAPRWGWGEAPPYTP
;
A
#
# COMPACT_ATOMS: atom_id res chain seq x y z
N MET A 1 17.41 23.80 -16.29
CA MET A 1 17.41 22.95 -15.08
C MET A 1 17.05 21.55 -15.57
N PRO A 2 17.59 20.44 -15.05
CA PRO A 2 16.91 19.18 -15.35
C PRO A 2 15.54 19.30 -14.68
N ASP A 3 14.49 19.38 -15.48
CA ASP A 3 13.11 19.27 -15.02
C ASP A 3 12.92 17.82 -14.56
N THR A 4 13.35 17.52 -13.34
CA THR A 4 13.21 16.20 -12.75
C THR A 4 11.76 16.04 -12.31
N VAL A 5 11.04 15.14 -12.98
CA VAL A 5 9.71 14.69 -12.56
C VAL A 5 9.78 14.33 -11.06
N PRO A 6 8.93 14.93 -10.20
CA PRO A 6 8.96 14.66 -8.76
C PRO A 6 8.61 13.20 -8.48
N THR A 7 8.99 12.67 -7.32
CA THR A 7 8.50 11.38 -6.87
C THR A 7 7.00 11.42 -6.58
N LEU A 8 6.34 10.25 -6.54
CA LEU A 8 4.94 10.17 -6.11
C LEU A 8 4.77 10.66 -4.66
N TYR A 9 5.76 10.40 -3.81
CA TYR A 9 5.79 10.88 -2.43
C TYR A 9 5.82 12.40 -2.34
N GLU A 10 6.70 13.06 -3.10
CA GLU A 10 6.75 14.53 -3.15
C GLU A 10 5.46 15.11 -3.74
N TRP A 11 4.96 14.51 -4.82
CA TRP A 11 3.75 14.99 -5.50
C TRP A 11 2.50 14.92 -4.63
N CYS A 12 2.33 13.83 -3.86
CA CYS A 12 1.14 13.68 -3.02
C CYS A 12 1.15 14.52 -1.74
N GLY A 13 2.26 15.19 -1.43
CA GLY A 13 2.44 15.98 -0.21
C GLY A 13 3.11 15.22 0.95
N GLY A 14 3.77 14.11 0.65
CA GLY A 14 4.64 13.36 1.56
C GLY A 14 3.92 12.70 2.73
N SER A 15 4.67 12.45 3.80
CA SER A 15 4.21 11.75 5.01
C SER A 15 2.88 12.31 5.57
N PRO A 16 2.69 13.64 5.71
CA PRO A 16 1.41 14.18 6.20
C PRO A 16 0.20 13.77 5.33
N ALA A 17 0.36 13.65 4.02
CA ALA A 17 -0.73 13.23 3.14
C ALA A 17 -1.02 11.73 3.25
N LEU A 18 0.02 10.91 3.37
CA LEU A 18 -0.13 9.46 3.51
C LEU A 18 -0.73 9.07 4.87
N HIS A 19 -0.43 9.79 5.95
CA HIS A 19 -1.09 9.57 7.23
C HIS A 19 -2.58 9.94 7.17
N ARG A 20 -2.95 11.07 6.54
CA ARG A 20 -4.37 11.38 6.32
C ARG A 20 -5.08 10.31 5.49
N LEU A 21 -4.40 9.77 4.47
CA LEU A 21 -4.93 8.66 3.68
C LEU A 21 -5.21 7.46 4.55
N THR A 22 -4.23 7.02 5.36
CA THR A 22 -4.41 5.82 6.18
C THR A 22 -5.41 6.02 7.31
N ASP A 23 -5.49 7.21 7.92
CA ASP A 23 -6.50 7.55 8.92
C ASP A 23 -7.92 7.36 8.34
N VAL A 24 -8.23 8.04 7.22
CA VAL A 24 -9.54 7.94 6.55
C VAL A 24 -9.82 6.52 6.07
N PHE A 25 -8.80 5.85 5.55
CA PHE A 25 -8.93 4.50 5.01
C PHE A 25 -9.25 3.48 6.10
N TYR A 26 -8.55 3.51 7.23
CA TYR A 26 -8.76 2.52 8.28
C TYR A 26 -10.05 2.73 9.07
N GLU A 27 -10.55 3.97 9.16
CA GLU A 27 -11.92 4.23 9.63
C GLU A 27 -12.96 3.46 8.78
N LYS A 28 -12.81 3.48 7.46
CA LYS A 28 -13.71 2.74 6.54
C LYS A 28 -13.51 1.24 6.61
N VAL A 29 -12.26 0.76 6.67
CA VAL A 29 -11.94 -0.68 6.79
C VAL A 29 -12.56 -1.29 8.04
N LEU A 30 -12.49 -0.60 9.18
CA LEU A 30 -13.08 -1.07 10.43
C LEU A 30 -14.61 -1.02 10.44
N ALA A 31 -15.22 -0.14 9.62
CA ALA A 31 -16.67 -0.10 9.42
C ALA A 31 -17.17 -1.11 8.39
N ASP A 32 -16.28 -1.69 7.57
CA ASP A 32 -16.64 -2.60 6.49
C ASP A 32 -16.78 -4.06 6.98
N PRO A 33 -17.96 -4.69 6.87
CA PRO A 33 -18.19 -6.02 7.44
C PRO A 33 -17.37 -7.14 6.77
N LEU A 34 -16.86 -6.93 5.55
CA LEU A 34 -16.04 -7.91 4.85
C LEU A 34 -14.57 -7.85 5.30
N LEU A 35 -14.07 -6.65 5.60
CA LEU A 35 -12.68 -6.43 5.98
C LEU A 35 -12.44 -6.39 7.48
N GLU A 36 -13.39 -5.90 8.27
CA GLU A 36 -13.28 -5.78 9.71
C GLU A 36 -12.77 -7.06 10.40
N PRO A 37 -13.20 -8.29 10.01
CA PRO A 37 -12.68 -9.51 10.66
C PRO A 37 -11.18 -9.73 10.49
N ILE A 38 -10.58 -9.21 9.42
CA ILE A 38 -9.12 -9.26 9.17
C ILE A 38 -8.40 -8.25 10.07
N PHE A 39 -8.98 -7.05 10.25
CA PHE A 39 -8.29 -5.92 10.86
C PHE A 39 -8.63 -5.66 12.34
N ARG A 40 -9.68 -6.29 12.90
CA ARG A 40 -10.16 -6.03 14.28
C ARG A 40 -9.12 -6.17 15.39
N ASN A 41 -8.08 -6.97 15.16
CA ASN A 41 -7.01 -7.21 16.13
C ASN A 41 -5.68 -6.55 15.71
N MET A 42 -5.71 -5.64 14.74
CA MET A 42 -4.51 -4.94 14.31
C MET A 42 -3.94 -4.08 15.46
N SER A 43 -2.62 -3.90 15.46
CA SER A 43 -1.96 -2.98 16.40
C SER A 43 -2.51 -1.55 16.24
N PRO A 44 -2.59 -0.74 17.31
CA PRO A 44 -2.84 0.69 17.21
C PRO A 44 -1.91 1.42 16.24
N ASP A 45 -0.69 0.91 16.06
CA ASP A 45 0.33 1.50 15.17
C ASP A 45 0.18 1.08 13.70
N HIS A 46 -0.75 0.18 13.37
CA HIS A 46 -0.86 -0.41 12.04
C HIS A 46 -1.04 0.64 10.93
N GLN A 47 -1.85 1.67 11.17
CA GLN A 47 -2.08 2.74 10.20
C GLN A 47 -0.84 3.60 9.93
N ASP A 48 -0.02 3.86 10.96
CA ASP A 48 1.26 4.59 10.83
C ASP A 48 2.27 3.74 10.05
N HIS A 49 2.35 2.44 10.36
CA HIS A 49 3.21 1.51 9.63
C HIS A 49 2.86 1.48 8.14
N VAL A 50 1.58 1.47 7.80
CA VAL A 50 1.14 1.45 6.40
C VAL A 50 1.44 2.77 5.71
N ALA A 51 1.29 3.92 6.38
CA ALA A 51 1.67 5.22 5.83
C ALA A 51 3.18 5.29 5.52
N ARG A 52 4.02 4.77 6.42
CA ARG A 52 5.48 4.68 6.21
C ARG A 52 5.84 3.74 5.07
N TRP A 53 5.17 2.59 4.97
CA TRP A 53 5.35 1.65 3.86
C TRP A 53 5.02 2.32 2.52
N LEU A 54 3.85 2.95 2.41
CA LEU A 54 3.48 3.70 1.20
C LEU A 54 4.48 4.81 0.88
N GLY A 55 4.97 5.49 1.92
CA GLY A 55 5.95 6.56 1.76
C GLY A 55 7.25 6.07 1.13
N GLU A 56 7.79 4.97 1.65
CA GLU A 56 8.99 4.36 1.11
C GLU A 56 8.78 3.85 -0.33
N VAL A 57 7.62 3.22 -0.57
CA VAL A 57 7.28 2.69 -1.89
C VAL A 57 7.14 3.79 -2.93
N PHE A 58 6.55 4.93 -2.58
CA PHE A 58 6.42 6.10 -3.44
C PHE A 58 7.72 6.92 -3.57
N ARG A 59 8.85 6.29 -3.24
CA ARG A 59 10.22 6.83 -3.33
C ARG A 59 10.50 7.97 -2.35
N GLY A 60 9.78 7.99 -1.22
CA GLY A 60 10.11 8.79 -0.05
C GLY A 60 11.20 8.14 0.83
N PRO A 61 11.36 8.63 2.07
CA PRO A 61 12.32 8.10 3.05
C PRO A 61 12.16 6.59 3.31
N THR A 62 13.23 5.94 3.75
CA THR A 62 13.30 4.50 4.08
C THR A 62 12.84 4.16 5.49
N ASP A 63 11.98 4.99 6.07
CA ASP A 63 11.59 4.90 7.49
C ASP A 63 10.95 3.56 7.84
N TYR A 64 10.18 2.95 6.93
CA TYR A 64 9.62 1.63 7.17
C TYR A 64 10.71 0.56 7.23
N THR A 65 11.60 0.53 6.25
CA THR A 65 12.71 -0.42 6.24
C THR A 65 13.62 -0.24 7.45
N ASP A 66 14.04 0.99 7.73
CA ASP A 66 15.04 1.29 8.74
C ASP A 66 14.53 1.05 10.17
N GLN A 67 13.22 1.25 10.41
CA GLN A 67 12.63 1.20 11.75
C GLN A 67 11.75 -0.02 11.99
N LEU A 68 11.15 -0.58 10.93
CA LEU A 68 10.14 -1.64 11.02
C LEU A 68 10.56 -2.94 10.33
N GLY A 69 11.77 -3.00 9.75
CA GLY A 69 12.34 -4.25 9.23
C GLY A 69 11.99 -4.57 7.78
N GLY A 70 11.42 -3.61 7.04
CA GLY A 70 11.30 -3.67 5.59
C GLY A 70 10.36 -4.75 5.07
N TYR A 71 10.58 -5.17 3.83
CA TYR A 71 9.74 -6.18 3.18
C TYR A 71 9.56 -7.48 4.00
N PRO A 72 10.58 -8.06 4.67
CA PRO A 72 10.36 -9.23 5.53
C PRO A 72 9.29 -9.01 6.62
N ALA A 73 9.32 -7.84 7.27
CA ALA A 73 8.34 -7.50 8.29
C ALA A 73 6.95 -7.28 7.68
N MET A 74 6.85 -6.55 6.54
CA MET A 74 5.57 -6.42 5.82
C MET A 74 4.99 -7.79 5.47
N LEU A 75 5.83 -8.69 4.95
CA LEU A 75 5.43 -10.02 4.50
C LEU A 75 4.86 -10.83 5.66
N SER A 76 5.50 -10.78 6.82
CA SER A 76 5.05 -11.50 8.02
C SER A 76 3.62 -11.15 8.44
N HIS A 77 3.15 -9.93 8.16
CA HIS A 77 1.79 -9.50 8.44
C HIS A 77 0.73 -10.06 7.48
N HIS A 78 1.14 -10.69 6.37
CA HIS A 78 0.23 -11.18 5.34
C HIS A 78 0.16 -12.71 5.26
N ILE A 79 1.18 -13.41 5.76
CA ILE A 79 1.21 -14.88 5.74
C ILE A 79 0.02 -15.47 6.50
N ASP A 80 -0.55 -16.56 5.96
CA ASP A 80 -1.64 -17.35 6.52
C ASP A 80 -2.95 -16.59 6.81
N LEU A 81 -3.11 -15.37 6.29
CA LEU A 81 -4.37 -14.61 6.42
C LEU A 81 -5.50 -15.14 5.53
N ALA A 82 -5.19 -15.98 4.52
CA ALA A 82 -6.15 -16.53 3.58
C ALA A 82 -7.05 -15.45 2.94
N ILE A 83 -6.46 -14.34 2.50
CA ILE A 83 -7.18 -13.21 1.92
C ILE A 83 -7.90 -13.66 0.65
N THR A 84 -9.22 -13.49 0.62
CA THR A 84 -10.03 -13.81 -0.55
C THR A 84 -9.92 -12.73 -1.62
N GLU A 85 -10.24 -13.07 -2.87
CA GLU A 85 -10.29 -12.08 -3.95
C GLU A 85 -11.30 -10.96 -3.66
N GLN A 86 -12.42 -11.28 -3.01
CA GLN A 86 -13.43 -10.30 -2.62
C GLN A 86 -12.88 -9.30 -1.59
N GLN A 87 -12.15 -9.78 -0.59
CA GLN A 87 -11.50 -8.92 0.41
C GLN A 87 -10.42 -8.06 -0.23
N ARG A 88 -9.57 -8.64 -1.10
CA ARG A 88 -8.55 -7.89 -1.84
C ARG A 88 -9.17 -6.75 -2.66
N ALA A 89 -10.17 -7.07 -3.47
CA ALA A 89 -10.85 -6.09 -4.32
C ALA A 89 -11.53 -5.00 -3.48
N ARG A 90 -12.15 -5.36 -2.36
CA ARG A 90 -12.78 -4.40 -1.45
C ARG A 90 -11.77 -3.48 -0.77
N TRP A 91 -10.64 -4.01 -0.34
CA TRP A 91 -9.53 -3.22 0.22
C TRP A 91 -9.01 -2.21 -0.82
N ALA A 92 -8.76 -2.67 -2.06
CA ALA A 92 -8.27 -1.83 -3.14
C ALA A 92 -9.27 -0.71 -3.51
N GLN A 93 -10.57 -1.03 -3.51
CA GLN A 93 -11.62 -0.04 -3.72
C GLN A 93 -11.61 1.02 -2.61
N LEU A 94 -11.61 0.61 -1.34
CA LEU A 94 -11.71 1.53 -0.22
C LEU A 94 -10.51 2.48 -0.12
N ILE A 95 -9.29 2.02 -0.38
CA ILE A 95 -8.12 2.92 -0.35
C ILE A 95 -8.14 3.92 -1.51
N ALA A 96 -8.67 3.52 -2.68
CA ALA A 96 -8.88 4.43 -3.81
C ALA A 96 -9.92 5.51 -3.50
N GLU A 97 -11.08 5.13 -2.94
CA GLU A 97 -12.12 6.06 -2.48
C GLU A 97 -11.59 7.01 -1.39
N SER A 98 -10.78 6.50 -0.47
CA SER A 98 -10.19 7.29 0.62
C SER A 98 -9.19 8.34 0.14
N ALA A 99 -8.62 8.17 -1.06
CA ALA A 99 -7.64 9.10 -1.60
C ALA A 99 -8.25 10.48 -1.94
N ASP A 100 -9.51 10.52 -2.39
CA ASP A 100 -10.23 11.78 -2.62
C ASP A 100 -10.52 12.49 -1.28
N GLU A 101 -11.05 11.76 -0.30
CA GLU A 101 -11.40 12.29 1.02
C GLU A 101 -10.18 12.78 1.82
N ALA A 102 -9.04 12.11 1.68
CA ALA A 102 -7.78 12.51 2.31
C ALA A 102 -7.08 13.70 1.62
N GLY A 103 -7.62 14.16 0.48
CA GLY A 103 -7.10 15.27 -0.30
C GLY A 103 -5.79 14.93 -1.02
N LEU A 104 -5.61 13.68 -1.47
CA LEU A 104 -4.52 13.34 -2.39
C LEU A 104 -4.81 13.92 -3.78
N PRO A 105 -3.78 14.19 -4.60
CA PRO A 105 -3.94 14.73 -5.94
C PRO A 105 -4.90 13.90 -6.80
N ASP A 106 -5.80 14.57 -7.51
CA ASP A 106 -6.82 13.98 -8.39
C ASP A 106 -6.45 14.05 -9.87
N ASP A 107 -5.24 14.52 -10.20
CA ASP A 107 -4.73 14.53 -11.56
C ASP A 107 -4.62 13.10 -12.13
N PRO A 108 -4.93 12.91 -13.43
CA PRO A 108 -4.93 11.58 -14.05
C PRO A 108 -3.60 10.83 -13.91
N GLU A 109 -2.48 11.54 -13.99
CA GLU A 109 -1.14 10.97 -13.89
C GLU A 109 -0.92 10.32 -12.52
N PHE A 110 -1.23 11.03 -11.43
CA PHE A 110 -1.05 10.51 -10.09
C PHE A 110 -2.05 9.38 -9.81
N ARG A 111 -3.32 9.58 -10.17
CA ARG A 111 -4.37 8.57 -9.96
C ARG A 111 -4.06 7.27 -10.70
N SER A 112 -3.56 7.34 -11.94
CA SER A 112 -3.13 6.18 -12.70
C SER A 112 -2.00 5.43 -11.98
N ALA A 113 -0.95 6.15 -11.54
CA ALA A 113 0.18 5.54 -10.85
C ALA A 113 -0.21 4.91 -9.50
N PHE A 114 -1.04 5.60 -8.73
CA PHE A 114 -1.53 5.14 -7.43
C PHE A 114 -2.37 3.87 -7.56
N VAL A 115 -3.37 3.87 -8.45
CA VAL A 115 -4.24 2.71 -8.69
C VAL A 115 -3.43 1.50 -9.20
N ALA A 116 -2.46 1.74 -10.09
CA ALA A 116 -1.60 0.68 -10.60
C ALA A 116 -0.78 0.01 -9.49
N TYR A 117 -0.24 0.79 -8.54
CA TYR A 117 0.45 0.23 -7.38
C TYR A 117 -0.49 -0.58 -6.47
N VAL A 118 -1.65 -0.02 -6.15
CA VAL A 118 -2.65 -0.68 -5.29
C VAL A 118 -3.06 -2.03 -5.90
N GLU A 119 -3.33 -2.06 -7.20
CA GLU A 119 -3.67 -3.30 -7.89
C GLU A 119 -2.51 -4.32 -7.87
N TRP A 120 -1.30 -3.88 -8.20
CA TRP A 120 -0.11 -4.75 -8.19
C TRP A 120 0.19 -5.30 -6.79
N GLY A 121 0.26 -4.44 -5.78
CA GLY A 121 0.63 -4.79 -4.41
C GLY A 121 -0.41 -5.69 -3.75
N THR A 122 -1.70 -5.40 -3.93
CA THR A 122 -2.76 -6.22 -3.32
C THR A 122 -2.85 -7.63 -3.92
N ARG A 123 -2.49 -7.81 -5.20
CA ARG A 123 -2.38 -9.16 -5.78
C ARG A 123 -1.26 -9.99 -5.16
N ILE A 124 -0.11 -9.36 -4.89
CA ILE A 124 1.00 -10.01 -4.18
C ILE A 124 0.60 -10.33 -2.74
N ALA A 125 -0.02 -9.38 -2.03
CA ALA A 125 -0.50 -9.59 -0.67
C ALA A 125 -1.47 -10.78 -0.58
N LYS A 126 -2.43 -10.88 -1.53
CA LYS A 126 -3.32 -12.03 -1.64
C LYS A 126 -2.54 -13.33 -1.85
N ALA A 127 -1.66 -13.39 -2.85
CA ALA A 127 -0.88 -14.59 -3.17
C ALA A 127 -0.02 -15.05 -1.97
N ASN A 128 0.61 -14.10 -1.27
CA ASN A 128 1.42 -14.38 -0.08
C ASN A 128 0.59 -14.89 1.11
N SER A 129 -0.71 -14.58 1.16
CA SER A 129 -1.60 -15.00 2.25
C SER A 129 -2.19 -16.39 2.09
N GLU A 130 -2.02 -17.02 0.92
CA GLU A 130 -2.63 -18.32 0.65
C GLU A 130 -2.03 -19.41 1.58
N PRO A 131 -2.85 -20.29 2.18
CA PRO A 131 -2.35 -21.34 3.06
C PRO A 131 -1.28 -22.21 2.38
N GLY A 132 -0.10 -22.28 2.98
CA GLY A 132 1.04 -23.03 2.44
C GLY A 132 1.83 -22.32 1.34
N ALA A 133 1.57 -21.03 1.10
CA ALA A 133 2.43 -20.21 0.25
C ALA A 133 3.86 -20.14 0.82
N ASN A 134 4.85 -20.13 -0.07
CA ASN A 134 6.26 -19.96 0.28
C ASN A 134 6.88 -18.83 -0.56
N PRO A 135 6.45 -17.58 -0.36
CA PRO A 135 6.98 -16.45 -1.10
C PRO A 135 8.43 -16.18 -0.71
N PRO A 136 9.25 -15.61 -1.61
CA PRO A 136 10.60 -15.23 -1.24
C PRO A 136 10.55 -14.15 -0.16
N THR A 137 11.36 -14.32 0.88
CA THR A 137 11.32 -13.52 2.10
C THR A 137 12.30 -12.36 2.12
N ASP A 138 13.32 -12.40 1.25
CA ASP A 138 14.40 -11.41 1.17
C ASP A 138 14.32 -10.63 -0.15
N TYR A 139 13.46 -9.62 -0.16
CA TYR A 139 13.36 -8.63 -1.24
C TYR A 139 13.49 -7.22 -0.65
N PRO A 140 13.97 -6.24 -1.44
CA PRO A 140 13.88 -4.84 -1.03
C PRO A 140 12.41 -4.37 -1.06
N ALA A 141 12.10 -3.29 -0.32
CA ALA A 141 10.85 -2.58 -0.50
C ALA A 141 10.72 -2.11 -1.96
N PRO A 142 9.56 -2.29 -2.62
CA PRO A 142 9.39 -1.88 -4.01
C PRO A 142 9.50 -0.37 -4.14
N ARG A 143 9.95 0.12 -5.30
CA ARG A 143 10.13 1.57 -5.58
C ARG A 143 9.28 2.01 -6.75
N TRP A 144 8.03 2.34 -6.46
CA TRP A 144 7.00 2.67 -7.44
C TRP A 144 7.09 4.13 -7.95
N GLY A 145 6.73 4.36 -9.20
CA GLY A 145 6.82 5.65 -9.89
C GLY A 145 5.74 5.80 -10.96
N TRP A 146 5.88 6.80 -11.84
CA TRP A 146 4.85 7.26 -12.79
C TRP A 146 4.53 6.32 -13.97
N GLY A 147 5.08 5.10 -14.02
CA GLY A 147 4.89 4.19 -15.16
C GLY A 147 5.46 2.78 -14.97
N GLU A 148 5.56 2.32 -13.72
CA GLU A 148 6.31 1.11 -13.34
C GLU A 148 5.55 -0.21 -13.50
N ALA A 149 4.55 -0.31 -14.39
CA ALA A 149 3.84 -1.57 -14.65
C ALA A 149 4.29 -2.21 -15.98
N PRO A 150 5.51 -2.78 -16.08
CA PRO A 150 5.89 -3.54 -17.25
C PRO A 150 5.04 -4.82 -17.35
N PRO A 151 4.67 -5.28 -18.56
CA PRO A 151 3.99 -6.56 -18.74
C PRO A 151 4.78 -7.74 -18.17
N TYR A 152 4.07 -8.74 -17.67
CA TYR A 152 4.65 -10.03 -17.29
C TYR A 152 5.43 -10.65 -18.46
N THR A 153 6.70 -11.00 -18.24
CA THR A 153 7.50 -11.78 -19.20
C THR A 153 7.48 -13.23 -18.72
N PRO A 154 6.92 -14.18 -19.50
CA PRO A 154 6.74 -15.57 -19.08
C PRO A 154 8.04 -16.37 -18.91
#